data_AF-A0AAV7JIR8-F1
#
_entry.id   AF-A0AAV7JIR8-F1
#
_cell.length_a   1.000
_cell.length_b   1.000
_cell.length_c   1.000
_cell.angle_alpha   90.00
_cell.angle_beta   90.00
_cell.angle_gamma   90.00
#
_symmetry.space_group_name_H-M   'P 1'
#
loop_
_entity.id
_entity.type
_entity.pdbx_description
1 polymer ?
#
loop_
_entity_poly.entity_id
_entity_poly.type
_entity_poly.pdbx_seq_one_letter_code
_entity_poly.pdbx_strand_id
1 'polypeptide(L)'
;MWDSRAREKHWTQKEWPLCETFQAGMPNFTHDPIGSRYKIVFPPLHIKLGLMKQFVKALNPDNESFHHLVYTFPALSYDKIKAGVFVGPQIRALIRDNNFIQKMNIKEKAA
;
A
#
# COMPACT_ATOMS: atom_id res chain seq x y z
N MET A 1 0.09 -5.17 11.81
CA MET A 1 0.43 -6.27 10.88
C MET A 1 -0.74 -7.23 10.93
N TRP A 2 -1.53 -7.29 9.85
CA TRP A 2 -2.78 -8.03 9.73
C TRP A 2 -2.48 -9.51 9.46
N ASP A 3 -1.94 -10.20 10.45
CA ASP A 3 -1.90 -11.66 10.43
C ASP A 3 -2.42 -12.20 11.77
N SER A 4 -3.69 -11.90 12.04
CA SER A 4 -4.50 -12.46 13.12
C SER A 4 -5.05 -13.84 12.74
N ARG A 5 -4.31 -14.63 11.95
CA ARG A 5 -4.78 -15.96 11.57
C ARG A 5 -4.52 -16.95 12.70
N ALA A 6 -5.54 -17.20 13.50
CA ALA A 6 -5.67 -18.40 14.33
C ALA A 6 -5.80 -19.64 13.42
N ARG A 7 -4.71 -20.00 12.71
CA ARG A 7 -4.68 -21.08 11.71
C ARG A 7 -5.17 -22.42 12.26
N GLU A 8 -4.89 -22.67 13.54
CA GLU A 8 -5.29 -23.89 14.24
C GLU A 8 -6.79 -23.96 14.50
N LYS A 9 -7.44 -22.80 14.72
CA LYS A 9 -8.87 -22.71 15.05
C LYS A 9 -9.73 -22.41 13.82
N HIS A 10 -9.11 -22.10 12.69
CA HIS A 10 -9.75 -21.65 11.44
C HIS A 10 -10.85 -22.60 10.92
N TRP A 11 -10.73 -23.90 11.18
CA TRP A 11 -11.69 -24.91 10.74
C TRP A 11 -12.61 -25.43 11.86
N THR A 12 -12.30 -25.10 13.12
CA THR A 12 -12.95 -25.66 14.31
C THR A 12 -13.87 -24.66 14.98
N GLN A 13 -13.54 -23.38 14.89
CA GLN A 13 -14.28 -22.29 15.52
C GLN A 13 -15.17 -21.59 14.49
N LYS A 14 -16.48 -21.81 14.58
CA LYS A 14 -17.49 -21.13 13.75
C LYS A 14 -17.97 -19.82 14.34
N GLU A 15 -18.03 -19.72 15.67
CA GLU A 15 -18.49 -18.54 16.38
C GLU A 15 -17.32 -17.84 17.06
N TRP A 16 -17.15 -16.57 16.70
CA TRP A 16 -16.13 -15.70 17.27
C TRP A 16 -16.78 -14.83 18.34
N PRO A 17 -16.11 -14.58 19.48
CA PRO A 17 -16.65 -13.72 20.52
C PRO A 17 -16.95 -12.34 19.93
N LEU A 18 -18.11 -11.80 20.29
CA LEU A 18 -18.53 -10.46 19.87
C LEU A 18 -17.48 -9.45 20.35
N CYS A 19 -17.03 -8.58 19.46
CA CYS A 19 -16.12 -7.50 19.84
C CYS A 19 -16.94 -6.40 20.54
N GLU A 20 -17.03 -6.47 21.86
CA GLU A 20 -17.87 -5.58 22.67
C GLU A 20 -17.28 -4.17 22.85
N THR A 21 -15.96 -4.00 22.68
CA THR A 21 -15.25 -2.76 22.99
C THR A 21 -14.69 -2.10 21.73
N PHE A 22 -15.55 -1.49 20.92
CA PHE A 22 -15.13 -0.64 19.80
C PHE A 22 -15.00 0.84 20.26
N GLN A 23 -14.11 1.10 21.21
CA GLN A 23 -13.78 2.48 21.61
C GLN A 23 -12.72 3.06 20.67
N ALA A 24 -13.08 4.13 19.95
CA ALA A 24 -12.14 4.87 19.12
C ALA A 24 -10.98 5.41 19.99
N GLY A 25 -9.76 4.98 19.69
CA GLY A 25 -8.55 5.35 20.44
C GLY A 25 -7.94 4.20 21.26
N MET A 26 -8.67 3.11 21.49
CA MET A 26 -8.07 1.90 22.06
C MET A 26 -7.29 1.11 21.00
N PRO A 27 -6.09 0.60 21.34
CA PRO A 27 -5.34 -0.21 20.41
C PRO A 27 -6.02 -1.58 20.18
N ASN A 28 -6.21 -1.96 18.92
CA ASN A 28 -6.73 -3.27 18.50
C ASN A 28 -5.69 -4.40 18.69
N PHE A 29 -5.14 -4.55 19.89
CA PHE A 29 -4.27 -5.69 20.22
C PHE A 29 -5.04 -6.65 21.12
N THR A 30 -5.30 -7.85 20.62
CA THR A 30 -5.92 -8.92 21.42
C THR A 30 -4.97 -9.44 22.51
N HIS A 31 -3.66 -9.25 22.32
CA HIS A 31 -2.59 -9.70 23.22
C HIS A 31 -1.49 -8.64 23.33
N ASP A 32 -0.77 -8.65 24.44
CA ASP A 32 0.42 -7.82 24.62
C ASP A 32 1.46 -8.13 23.54
N PRO A 33 2.12 -7.10 22.96
CA PRO A 33 3.13 -7.32 21.94
C PRO A 33 4.30 -8.14 22.51
N ILE A 34 4.60 -9.27 21.88
CA ILE A 34 5.63 -10.26 22.29
C ILE A 34 7.04 -9.64 22.39
N GLY A 35 7.24 -8.45 21.81
CA GLY A 35 8.47 -7.68 21.95
C GLY A 35 8.18 -6.18 22.01
N SER A 36 9.15 -5.41 22.52
CA SER A 36 9.00 -3.95 22.56
C SER A 36 8.79 -3.40 21.15
N ARG A 37 7.92 -2.40 21.01
CA ARG A 37 7.62 -1.77 19.71
C ARG A 37 8.89 -1.26 19.00
N TYR A 38 9.86 -0.80 19.78
CA TYR A 38 11.17 -0.34 19.31
C TYR A 38 12.04 -1.46 18.68
N LYS A 39 11.74 -2.73 18.95
CA LYS A 39 12.42 -3.89 18.36
C LYS A 39 11.70 -4.44 17.12
N ILE A 40 10.56 -3.87 16.73
CA ILE A 40 9.83 -4.28 15.52
C ILE A 40 10.42 -3.57 14.32
N VAL A 41 11.30 -4.25 13.58
CA VAL A 41 11.80 -3.77 12.29
C VAL A 41 10.76 -4.08 11.22
N PHE A 42 10.08 -3.05 10.71
CA PHE A 42 9.18 -3.22 9.58
C PHE A 42 10.00 -3.60 8.33
N PRO A 43 9.59 -4.61 7.55
CA PRO A 43 10.27 -4.92 6.29
C PRO A 43 10.17 -3.69 5.37
N PRO A 44 11.31 -3.12 4.94
CA PRO A 44 11.32 -1.89 4.12
C PRO A 44 10.52 -2.01 2.82
N LEU A 45 10.35 -3.25 2.34
CA LEU A 45 9.69 -3.57 1.08
C LEU A 45 8.19 -3.24 1.08
N HIS A 46 7.45 -3.62 2.13
CA HIS A 46 5.99 -3.44 2.15
C HIS A 46 5.57 -1.97 2.27
N ILE A 47 6.39 -1.14 2.90
CA ILE A 47 6.16 0.31 3.00
C ILE A 47 6.27 0.94 1.61
N LYS A 48 7.30 0.61 0.84
CA LYS A 48 7.52 1.19 -0.49
C LYS A 48 6.41 0.84 -1.49
N LEU A 49 5.91 -0.40 -1.43
CA LEU A 49 4.75 -0.83 -2.23
C LEU A 49 3.47 -0.10 -1.82
N GLY A 50 3.25 0.07 -0.51
CA GLY A 50 2.10 0.80 0.02
C GLY A 50 2.09 2.27 -0.39
N LEU A 51 3.24 2.94 -0.29
CA LEU A 51 3.38 4.35 -0.69
C LEU A 51 3.16 4.55 -2.19
N MET A 52 3.75 3.70 -3.03
CA MET A 52 3.52 3.75 -4.47
C MET A 52 2.04 3.58 -4.82
N LYS A 53 1.37 2.66 -4.12
CA LYS A 53 -0.05 2.41 -4.31
C LYS A 53 -0.90 3.64 -3.98
N GLN A 54 -0.60 4.31 -2.87
CA GLN A 54 -1.30 5.51 -2.45
C GLN A 54 -1.02 6.68 -3.39
N PHE A 55 0.23 6.87 -3.80
CA PHE A 55 0.64 7.90 -4.75
C PHE A 55 -0.15 7.79 -6.06
N VAL A 56 -0.15 6.62 -6.71
CA VAL A 56 -0.86 6.47 -8.01
C VAL A 56 -2.37 6.60 -7.87
N LYS A 57 -2.95 6.16 -6.74
CA LYS A 57 -4.37 6.37 -6.47
C LYS A 57 -4.77 7.84 -6.30
N ALA A 58 -3.83 8.68 -5.87
CA ALA A 58 -4.06 10.11 -5.69
C ALA A 58 -3.89 10.90 -7.01
N LEU A 59 -3.24 10.32 -8.03
CA LEU A 59 -3.14 10.94 -9.34
C LEU A 59 -4.51 11.01 -10.02
N ASN A 60 -4.78 12.12 -10.70
CA ASN A 60 -5.96 12.23 -11.54
C ASN A 60 -5.74 11.41 -12.82
N PRO A 61 -6.65 10.48 -13.18
CA PRO A 61 -6.54 9.68 -14.40
C PRO A 61 -6.45 10.50 -15.70
N ASP A 62 -7.00 11.71 -15.70
CA ASP A 62 -7.00 12.61 -16.87
C ASP A 62 -5.70 13.44 -16.99
N ASN A 63 -4.79 13.36 -16.01
CA ASN A 63 -3.55 14.12 -16.03
C ASN A 63 -2.48 13.40 -16.87
N GLU A 64 -1.58 14.21 -17.46
CA GLU A 64 -0.49 13.72 -18.32
C GLU A 64 0.45 12.75 -17.59
N SER A 65 0.68 12.94 -16.30
CA SER A 65 1.46 12.04 -15.45
C SER A 65 0.86 10.63 -15.40
N PHE A 66 -0.46 10.50 -15.26
CA PHE A 66 -1.13 9.19 -15.25
C PHE A 66 -1.10 8.54 -16.63
N HIS A 67 -1.37 9.30 -17.70
CA HIS A 67 -1.24 8.80 -19.06
C HIS A 67 0.19 8.33 -19.38
N HIS A 68 1.20 8.99 -18.82
CA HIS A 68 2.59 8.54 -18.97
C HIS A 68 2.83 7.19 -18.29
N LEU A 69 2.25 6.93 -17.12
CA LEU A 69 2.35 5.60 -16.48
C LEU A 69 1.79 4.49 -17.37
N VAL A 70 0.63 4.74 -18.00
CA VAL A 70 0.00 3.80 -18.93
C VAL A 70 0.89 3.53 -20.13
N TYR A 71 1.51 4.57 -20.69
CA TYR A 71 2.43 4.45 -21.80
C TYR A 71 3.74 3.73 -21.44
N THR A 72 4.33 4.04 -20.28
CA THR A 72 5.62 3.52 -19.83
C THR A 72 5.54 2.03 -19.43
N PHE A 73 4.36 1.57 -18.98
CA PHE A 73 4.17 0.18 -18.57
C PHE A 73 3.06 -0.51 -19.38
N PRO A 74 3.23 -0.73 -20.69
CA PRO A 74 2.18 -1.30 -21.55
C PRO A 74 1.84 -2.75 -21.19
N ALA A 75 2.74 -3.46 -20.50
CA ALA A 75 2.50 -4.80 -19.99
C ALA A 75 1.58 -4.84 -18.76
N LEU A 76 1.33 -3.70 -18.11
CA LEU A 76 0.34 -3.58 -17.04
C LEU A 76 -1.00 -3.17 -17.63
N SER A 77 -2.08 -3.80 -17.15
CA SER A 77 -3.42 -3.32 -17.49
C SER A 77 -3.70 -1.97 -16.83
N TYR A 78 -4.58 -1.20 -17.45
CA TYR A 78 -5.04 0.08 -16.92
C TYR A 78 -5.50 -0.04 -15.46
N ASP A 79 -6.27 -1.08 -15.13
CA ASP A 79 -6.75 -1.32 -13.76
C ASP A 79 -5.62 -1.60 -12.76
N LYS A 80 -4.55 -2.29 -13.17
CA LYS A 80 -3.38 -2.51 -12.30
C LYS A 80 -2.66 -1.18 -12.02
N ILE A 81 -2.52 -0.34 -13.05
CA ILE A 81 -1.92 0.99 -12.90
C ILE A 81 -2.79 1.86 -12.00
N LYS A 82 -4.10 1.97 -12.27
CA LYS A 82 -5.06 2.71 -11.44
C LYS A 82 -5.12 2.22 -10.00
N ALA A 83 -4.98 0.91 -9.79
CA ALA A 83 -4.93 0.32 -8.46
C ALA A 83 -3.57 0.51 -7.75
N GLY A 84 -2.56 1.07 -8.43
CA GLY A 84 -1.23 1.29 -7.90
C GLY A 84 -0.42 0.01 -7.68
N VAL A 85 -0.67 -1.02 -8.49
CA VAL A 85 -0.04 -2.33 -8.37
C VAL A 85 1.24 -2.38 -9.20
N PHE A 86 2.37 -2.14 -8.54
CA PHE A 86 3.69 -2.16 -9.15
C PHE A 86 4.64 -3.11 -8.40
N VAL A 87 5.59 -3.68 -9.12
CA VAL A 87 6.71 -4.44 -8.51
C VAL A 87 7.93 -3.55 -8.30
N GLY A 88 8.85 -3.97 -7.43
CA GLY A 88 10.06 -3.21 -7.10
C GLY A 88 10.85 -2.69 -8.31
N PRO A 89 11.11 -3.49 -9.36
CA PRO A 89 11.77 -3.02 -10.58
C PRO A 89 11.04 -1.88 -11.30
N GLN A 90 9.70 -1.95 -11.41
CA GLN A 90 8.90 -0.91 -12.07
C GLN A 90 8.94 0.40 -11.29
N ILE A 91 8.86 0.33 -9.96
CA ILE A 91 9.00 1.51 -9.07
C ILE A 91 10.38 2.15 -9.26
N ARG A 92 11.45 1.35 -9.31
CA ARG A 92 12.80 1.86 -9.55
C ARG A 92 12.97 2.49 -10.93
N ALA A 93 12.33 1.92 -11.95
CA ALA A 93 12.35 2.48 -13.30
C ALA A 93 11.65 3.85 -13.31
N LEU A 94 10.45 3.94 -12.71
CA LEU A 94 9.70 5.19 -12.63
C LEU A 94 10.44 6.29 -11.87
N ILE A 95 11.07 5.97 -10.73
CA ILE A 95 11.85 6.94 -9.94
C ILE A 95 13.03 7.52 -10.75
N ARG A 96 13.57 6.77 -11.72
CA ARG A 96 14.66 7.23 -12.59
C ARG A 96 14.17 7.93 -13.86
N ASP A 97 12.86 7.91 -14.11
CA ASP A 97 12.27 8.50 -15.30
C ASP A 97 12.05 10.01 -15.11
N ASN A 98 13.02 10.79 -15.56
CA ASN A 98 12.93 12.25 -15.50
C ASN A 98 11.75 12.79 -16.33
N ASN A 99 11.29 12.06 -17.36
CA ASN A 99 10.15 12.50 -18.16
C ASN A 99 8.85 12.42 -17.37
N PHE A 100 8.72 11.42 -16.50
CA PHE A 100 7.58 11.34 -15.58
C PHE A 100 7.49 12.57 -14.69
N ILE A 101 8.62 12.99 -14.10
CA ILE A 101 8.68 14.19 -13.24
C ILE A 101 8.28 15.43 -14.05
N GLN A 102 8.73 15.55 -15.31
CA GLN A 102 8.35 16.71 -16.14
C GLN A 102 6.83 16.78 -16.39
N LYS A 103 6.19 15.63 -16.60
CA LYS A 103 4.74 15.49 -16.85
C LYS A 103 3.88 15.65 -15.60
N MET A 104 4.47 15.64 -14.41
CA MET A 104 3.74 15.92 -13.17
C MET A 104 3.39 17.41 -13.07
N ASN A 105 2.16 17.68 -12.63
CA ASN A 105 1.73 19.06 -12.37
C ASN A 105 2.36 19.60 -11.06
N ILE A 106 2.21 20.91 -10.82
CA ILE A 106 2.82 21.58 -9.66
C ILE A 106 2.32 20.97 -8.33
N LYS A 107 1.05 20.58 -8.24
CA LYS A 107 0.47 19.98 -7.03
C LYS A 107 1.01 18.58 -6.78
N GLU A 108 1.14 17.79 -7.83
CA GLU A 108 1.70 16.43 -7.78
C GLU A 108 3.18 16.45 -7.39
N LYS A 109 3.94 17.47 -7.82
CA LYS A 109 5.35 17.66 -7.46
C LYS A 109 5.55 18.08 -6.00
N ALA A 110 4.56 18.74 -5.41
CA ALA A 110 4.60 19.24 -4.05
C ALA A 110 4.07 18.25 -3.00
N ALA A 111 3.50 17.12 -3.45
CA ALA A 111 2.97 16.04 -2.61
C ALA A 111 4.09 15.10 -2.11
#